data_AF-A0A388QP72-F1
#
_entry.id   AF-A0A388QP72-F1
#
_cell.length_a   1.000
_cell.length_b   1.000
_cell.length_c   1.000
_cell.angle_alpha   90.00
_cell.angle_beta   90.00
_cell.angle_gamma   90.00
#
_symmetry.space_group_name_H-M   'P 1'
#
loop_
_entity.id
_entity.type
_entity.pdbx_description
1 polymer ?
#
loop_
_entity_poly.entity_id
_entity_poly.type
_entity_poly.pdbx_seq_one_letter_code
_entity_poly.pdbx_strand_id
1 'polypeptide(L)' 'MLEKQFNPDLLYNRIVHYYIDKKGYSKDKANSIAQSVVKREAQRRICKNEKCKHFSHDHIRNSETCLVLDCDCGNFQTR' A
#
# COMPACT_ATOMS: atom_id res chain seq x y z
N MET A 1 13.48 -10.26 -1.91
CA MET A 1 12.72 -9.95 -0.69
C MET A 1 11.25 -10.01 -1.02
N LEU A 2 10.49 -10.83 -0.28
CA LEU A 2 9.04 -10.91 -0.36
C LEU A 2 8.43 -9.66 0.31
N GLU A 3 7.47 -9.01 -0.34
CA GLU A 3 6.79 -7.85 0.26
C GLU A 3 5.78 -8.34 1.30
N LYS A 4 5.86 -7.84 2.54
CA LYS A 4 4.83 -8.16 3.54
C LYS A 4 3.48 -7.58 3.09
N GLN A 5 2.41 -8.32 3.36
CA GLN A 5 1.04 -7.86 3.12
C GLN A 5 0.83 -6.48 3.75
N PHE A 6 0.25 -5.58 2.97
CA PHE A 6 -0.10 -4.25 3.44
C PHE A 6 -1.35 -4.33 4.30
N ASN A 7 -1.25 -3.91 5.57
CA ASN A 7 -2.40 -3.82 6.46
C ASN A 7 -2.77 -2.33 6.65
N PRO A 8 -3.84 -1.84 5.99
CA PRO A 8 -4.25 -0.44 6.07
C PRO A 8 -4.71 -0.05 7.47
N ASP A 9 -5.38 -0.94 8.21
CA ASP A 9 -5.88 -0.68 9.57
C ASP A 9 -4.74 -0.52 10.57
N LEU A 10 -3.71 -1.37 10.47
CA LEU A 10 -2.52 -1.28 11.32
C LEU A 10 -1.78 0.04 11.08
N LEU A 11 -1.62 0.44 9.81
CA LEU A 11 -1.00 1.70 9.45
C LEU A 11 -1.83 2.89 9.95
N TYR A 12 -3.15 2.84 9.74
CA TYR A 12 -4.09 3.86 10.21
C TYR A 12 -3.95 4.09 11.72
N ASN A 13 -4.10 3.02 12.51
CA ASN A 13 -4.05 3.07 13.96
C ASN A 13 -2.71 3.63 14.44
N ARG A 14 -1.59 3.19 13.84
CA ARG A 14 -0.26 3.68 14.21
C ARG A 14 -0.11 5.19 13.97
N ILE A 15 -0.66 5.70 12.88
CA ILE A 15 -0.63 7.14 12.56
C ILE A 15 -1.52 7.91 13.54
N VAL A 16 -2.74 7.44 13.79
CA VAL A 16 -3.67 8.10 14.72
C VAL A 16 -3.07 8.20 16.11
N HIS A 17 -2.58 7.08 16.67
CA HIS A 17 -1.90 7.07 17.97
C HIS A 17 -0.68 7.99 17.99
N TYR A 18 0.16 7.96 16.96
CA TYR A 18 1.31 8.85 16.91
C TYR A 18 0.92 10.34 16.97
N TYR A 19 -0.05 10.78 16.17
CA TYR A 19 -0.44 12.19 16.14
C TYR A 19 -1.23 12.63 17.39
N ILE A 20 -1.99 11.74 18.01
CA ILE A 20 -2.66 12.03 19.28
C ILE A 20 -1.63 12.06 20.41
N ASP A 21 -0.90 10.97 20.62
CA ASP A 21 -0.07 10.77 21.81
C ASP A 21 1.23 11.57 21.76
N LYS A 22 1.82 11.76 20.57
CA LYS A 22 3.11 12.45 20.40
C LYS A 22 2.99 13.89 19.92
N LYS A 23 1.91 14.25 19.22
CA LYS A 23 1.72 15.60 18.66
C LYS A 23 0.56 16.36 19.31
N GLY A 24 -0.24 15.72 20.16
CA GLY A 24 -1.38 16.36 20.84
C GLY A 24 -2.47 16.82 19.87
N TYR A 25 -2.59 16.18 18.70
CA TYR A 25 -3.60 16.56 17.72
C TYR A 25 -4.98 16.09 18.16
N SER A 26 -6.02 16.81 17.72
CA SER A 26 -7.39 16.33 17.85
C SER A 26 -7.60 15.05 17.05
N LYS A 27 -8.55 14.21 17.51
CA LYS A 27 -8.90 12.95 16.84
C LYS A 27 -9.23 13.19 15.36
N ASP A 28 -10.03 14.21 15.05
CA ASP A 28 -10.43 14.52 13.66
C ASP A 28 -9.23 14.84 12.76
N LYS A 29 -8.27 15.63 13.27
CA LYS A 29 -7.06 15.98 12.52
C LYS A 29 -6.17 14.76 12.33
N ALA A 30 -5.97 13.95 13.35
CA ALA A 30 -5.19 12.72 13.27
C ALA A 30 -5.81 11.71 12.30
N ASN A 31 -7.14 11.55 12.34
CA ASN A 31 -7.91 10.69 11.43
C ASN A 31 -7.77 11.14 9.98
N SER A 32 -7.92 12.44 9.69
CA SER A 32 -7.76 12.98 8.34
C SER A 32 -6.35 12.72 7.76
N ILE A 33 -5.32 12.90 8.59
CA ILE A 33 -3.93 12.59 8.20
C ILE A 33 -3.77 11.10 7.93
N ALA A 34 -4.26 10.24 8.84
CA ALA A 34 -4.17 8.79 8.70
C ALA A 34 -4.87 8.29 7.44
N GLN A 35 -6.08 8.77 7.13
CA GLN A 35 -6.81 8.43 5.90
C GLN A 35 -6.02 8.80 4.64
N SER A 36 -5.46 10.02 4.60
CA SER A 36 -4.68 10.50 3.46
C SER A 36 -3.42 9.66 3.23
N VAL A 37 -2.69 9.35 4.30
CA VAL A 37 -1.47 8.53 4.23
C VAL A 37 -1.79 7.10 3.84
N VAL A 38 -2.79 6.46 4.45
CA VAL A 38 -3.19 5.09 4.12
C VAL A 38 -3.63 4.99 2.66
N LYS A 39 -4.43 5.96 2.17
CA LYS A 39 -4.84 6.00 0.75
C LYS A 39 -3.65 6.11 -0.19
N ARG A 40 -2.70 7.01 0.10
CA ARG A 40 -1.48 7.18 -0.70
C ARG A 40 -0.63 5.90 -0.71
N GLU A 41 -0.44 5.27 0.45
CA GLU A 41 0.36 4.05 0.57
C GLU A 41 -0.33 2.84 -0.09
N ALA A 42 -1.65 2.72 0.03
CA ALA A 42 -2.43 1.72 -0.70
C ALA A 42 -2.27 1.89 -2.22
N GLN A 43 -2.41 3.12 -2.73
CA GLN A 43 -2.24 3.42 -4.17
C GLN A 43 -0.82 3.15 -4.68
N ARG A 44 0.22 3.43 -3.88
CA ARG A 44 1.61 3.10 -4.25
C ARG A 44 1.84 1.60 -4.36
N ARG A 45 1.08 0.83 -3.60
CA ARG A 45 1.12 -0.63 -3.56
C ARG A 45 0.09 -1.27 -4.48
N ILE A 46 -0.48 -0.52 -5.42
CA ILE A 46 -1.31 -1.05 -6.50
C ILE A 46 -0.50 -1.00 -7.79
N CYS A 47 -0.59 -2.06 -8.59
CA CYS A 47 0.02 -2.11 -9.90
C CYS A 47 -0.48 -0.94 -10.75
N LYS A 48 0.45 -0.13 -11.25
CA LYS A 48 0.15 0.99 -12.15
C LYS A 48 -0.17 0.56 -13.59
N ASN A 49 -0.13 -0.75 -13.87
CA ASN A 49 -0.64 -1.27 -15.13
C ASN A 49 -2.17 -1.26 -15.09
N GLU A 50 -2.78 -0.45 -15.96
CA GLU A 50 -4.23 -0.28 -16.08
C GLU A 50 -4.98 -1.60 -16.29
N LYS A 51 -4.32 -2.62 -16.85
CA LYS A 51 -4.92 -3.93 -17.12
C LYS A 51 -4.99 -4.86 -15.89
N CYS A 52 -4.21 -4.60 -14.85
CA CYS A 52 -4.01 -5.52 -13.72
C CYS A 52 -4.52 -4.97 -12.39
N LYS A 53 -4.14 -3.73 -12.00
CA LYS A 53 -4.58 -3.06 -10.74
C LYS A 53 -4.54 -3.91 -9.46
N HIS A 54 -3.80 -5.02 -9.42
CA HIS A 54 -3.62 -5.85 -8.24
C HIS A 54 -2.67 -5.19 -7.24
N PHE A 55 -2.68 -5.65 -5.98
CA PHE A 55 -1.73 -5.15 -5.00
C PHE A 55 -0.31 -5.71 -5.25
N SER A 56 0.73 -4.92 -4.96
CA SER A 56 2.16 -5.26 -5.09
C SER A 56 2.54 -6.55 -4.35
N HIS A 57 1.85 -6.86 -3.26
CA HIS A 57 2.08 -8.10 -2.50
C HIS A 57 1.43 -9.35 -3.13
N ASP A 58 0.52 -9.17 -4.08
CA ASP A 58 -0.10 -10.23 -4.89
C ASP A 58 0.63 -10.40 -6.24
N HIS A 59 1.74 -9.69 -6.48
CA HIS A 59 2.56 -9.87 -7.67
C HIS A 59 3.38 -11.17 -7.62
N ILE A 60 3.80 -11.60 -8.82
CA ILE A 60 4.66 -12.75 -9.12
C ILE A 60 5.87 -12.90 -8.17
N ARG A 61 6.44 -11.80 -7.64
CA ARG A 61 7.54 -11.92 -6.66
C ARG A 61 7.15 -12.58 -5.33
N ASN A 62 5.87 -12.52 -4.96
CA ASN A 62 5.30 -13.15 -3.76
C ASN A 62 4.43 -14.37 -4.07
N SER A 63 3.72 -14.36 -5.20
CA SER A 63 2.72 -15.39 -5.56
C SER A 63 3.08 -16.19 -6.82
N GLU A 64 4.17 -15.83 -7.52
CA GLU A 64 4.60 -16.35 -8.83
C GLU A 64 3.56 -16.31 -9.95
N THR A 65 2.39 -15.71 -9.71
CA THR A 65 1.26 -15.72 -10.63
C THR A 65 0.58 -14.36 -10.65
N CYS A 66 0.60 -13.69 -11.79
CA CYS A 66 -0.35 -12.63 -12.07
C CYS A 66 -1.56 -13.25 -12.77
N LEU A 67 -2.78 -12.99 -12.29
CA LEU A 67 -4.01 -13.52 -12.88
C LEU A 67 -4.36 -12.90 -14.26
N VAL A 68 -3.56 -11.93 -14.73
CA VAL A 68 -3.69 -11.34 -16.06
C VAL A 68 -2.64 -11.95 -16.99
N LEU A 69 -3.11 -12.62 -18.05
CA LEU A 69 -2.28 -13.34 -19.02
C LEU A 69 -1.19 -12.45 -19.67
N ASP A 70 -1.47 -11.16 -19.89
CA ASP A 70 -0.59 -10.18 -20.54
C ASP A 70 -0.10 -9.06 -19.58
N CYS A 71 0.19 -9.37 -18.31
CA CYS A 71 0.79 -8.37 -17.42
C CYS A 71 2.29 -8.19 -17.75
N ASP A 72 2.64 -7.07 -18.38
CA ASP A 72 4.06 -6.65 -18.58
C ASP A 72 4.82 -6.38 -17.27
N CYS A 73 4.16 -6.60 -16.14
CA CYS A 73 4.64 -6.50 -14.77
C CYS A 73 5.78 -7.50 -14.47
N GLY A 74 5.98 -8.50 -15.34
CA GLY A 74 7.12 -9.43 -15.34
C GLY A 74 8.37 -8.92 -16.06
N ASN A 75 8.33 -7.78 -16.75
CA ASN A 75 9.51 -7.18 -17.36
C ASN A 75 10.29 -6.40 -16.29
N PHE A 76 11.15 -7.10 -15.56
CA PHE A 76 12.17 -6.48 -14.73
C PHE A 76 13.20 -5.78 -15.63
N GLN A 77 12.95 -4.53 -16.04
CA GLN A 77 14.03 -3.69 -16.56
C GLN A 77 14.96 -3.35 -15.40
N THR A 78 16.04 -4.11 -15.26
CA THR A 78 17.21 -3.69 -14.50
C THR A 78 17.85 -2.51 -15.21
N ARG A 79 17.72 -1.32 -14.64
CA ARG A 79 18.59 -0.18 -14.89
C ARG A 79 19.10 0.36 -13.57
#